data_AF-A0A0M0GJ90-F1
#
_entry.id   AF-A0A0M0GJ90-F1
#
_cell.length_a   1.000
_cell.length_b   1.000
_cell.length_c   1.000
_cell.angle_alpha   90.00
_cell.angle_beta   90.00
_cell.angle_gamma   90.00
#
_symmetry.space_group_name_H-M   'P 1'
#
loop_
_entity.id
_entity.type
_entity.pdbx_description
1 polymer ?
#
loop_
_entity_poly.entity_id
_entity_poly.type
_entity_poly.pdbx_seq_one_letter_code
_entity_poly.pdbx_strand_id
1 'polypeptide(L)'
;MKIYYDWASRRWFSSNCSLGSNQLPLSLINLQGDRNSICFPLSMQKDNAGPVIGIMTGKGKGQSIAGNGSLFRALQKNILQKNGVSYVFTADDLNEDSVNGYIYMPQQDKWIKAKCPLPHLVYNRVPFRRLEQTEAFHKASSFFKEHNIPFFNPGFLDKFEVIQLLMTHPTLQEYIPETILVTCQKELKDFIRTYNNIYLKPSNGSKGKGIYHLSQLEMEKITLYGLQDSYSWADFESFWNQWGNILISKPYLAQKAINPARIEGKRFDFRILAHFSEGKYSVTGIGIRQSQEQEITTHIPNGGVMIPYEGVRTKEHDAFIHKAAAEAGKILEKTKGFYGEYSIDAGLTEKGTYVIYEINSKPMSFDEAWIEEKRVEELTRLFFIMAGF
;
A
#
# COMPACT_ATOMS: atom_id res chain seq x y z
N MET A 1 -25.40 -19.48 7.29
CA MET A 1 -25.79 -20.38 6.19
C MET A 1 -24.61 -21.25 5.80
N LYS A 2 -24.80 -22.56 5.55
CA LYS A 2 -23.72 -23.42 5.04
C LYS A 2 -23.78 -23.44 3.52
N ILE A 3 -22.76 -22.92 2.86
CA ILE A 3 -22.62 -22.96 1.41
C ILE A 3 -21.54 -23.99 1.07
N TYR A 4 -21.76 -24.79 0.03
CA TYR A 4 -20.81 -25.81 -0.38
C TYR A 4 -20.22 -25.48 -1.75
N TYR A 5 -18.94 -25.81 -1.93
CA TYR A 5 -18.26 -25.78 -3.22
C TYR A 5 -17.82 -27.19 -3.61
N ASP A 6 -18.28 -27.68 -4.75
CA ASP A 6 -17.81 -28.94 -5.34
C ASP A 6 -16.65 -28.64 -6.31
N TRP A 7 -15.47 -29.19 -6.02
CA TRP A 7 -14.28 -28.96 -6.84
C TRP A 7 -14.28 -29.73 -8.16
N ALA A 8 -15.02 -30.84 -8.26
CA ALA A 8 -15.12 -31.63 -9.49
C ALA A 8 -15.99 -30.93 -10.52
N SER A 9 -17.18 -30.47 -10.12
CA SER A 9 -18.07 -29.70 -10.99
C SER A 9 -17.75 -28.21 -11.05
N ARG A 10 -16.89 -27.71 -10.14
CA ARG A 10 -16.55 -26.29 -9.95
C ARG A 10 -17.77 -25.40 -9.66
N ARG A 11 -18.75 -25.91 -8.92
CA ARG A 11 -20.03 -25.22 -8.65
C ARG A 11 -20.26 -24.98 -7.16
N TRP A 12 -20.93 -23.86 -6.88
CA TRP A 12 -21.46 -23.52 -5.56
C TRP A 12 -22.89 -24.02 -5.43
N PHE A 13 -23.25 -24.57 -4.27
CA PHE A 13 -24.59 -25.09 -4.01
C PHE A 13 -24.98 -24.90 -2.54
N SER A 14 -26.29 -24.73 -2.31
CA SER A 14 -26.89 -24.55 -0.98
C SER A 14 -28.42 -24.69 -1.09
N SER A 15 -29.12 -24.69 0.03
CA SER A 15 -30.57 -24.58 0.07
C SER A 15 -31.02 -23.11 -0.04
N ASN A 16 -31.79 -22.79 -1.09
CA ASN A 16 -32.61 -21.57 -1.23
C ASN A 16 -31.91 -20.25 -0.85
N CYS A 17 -30.76 -19.95 -1.45
CA CYS A 17 -30.14 -18.62 -1.33
C CYS A 17 -29.33 -18.27 -2.59
N SER A 18 -29.01 -16.99 -2.76
CA SER A 18 -28.03 -16.51 -3.73
C SER A 18 -26.64 -16.33 -3.10
N LEU A 19 -25.63 -16.07 -3.94
CA LEU A 19 -24.26 -15.82 -3.49
C LEU A 19 -23.59 -14.72 -4.32
N GLY A 20 -22.87 -13.83 -3.66
CA GLY A 20 -22.07 -12.79 -4.30
C GLY A 20 -22.87 -11.53 -4.67
N SER A 21 -22.20 -10.54 -5.25
CA SER A 21 -22.82 -9.24 -5.59
C SER A 21 -23.86 -9.34 -6.70
N ASN A 22 -23.70 -10.28 -7.63
CA ASN A 22 -24.67 -10.55 -8.69
C ASN A 22 -25.86 -11.41 -8.24
N GLN A 23 -25.89 -11.85 -6.98
CA GLN A 23 -26.99 -12.60 -6.38
C GLN A 23 -27.46 -13.79 -7.22
N LEU A 24 -26.52 -14.50 -7.86
CA LEU A 24 -26.88 -15.69 -8.63
C LEU A 24 -27.42 -16.78 -7.70
N PRO A 25 -28.57 -17.40 -8.05
CA PRO A 25 -29.15 -18.46 -7.24
C PRO A 25 -28.23 -19.68 -7.21
N LEU A 26 -28.04 -20.24 -6.03
CA LEU A 26 -27.23 -21.45 -5.88
C LEU A 26 -28.03 -22.70 -6.30
N SER A 27 -27.32 -23.66 -6.87
CA SER A 27 -27.90 -24.97 -7.19
C SER A 27 -28.36 -25.66 -5.90
N LEU A 28 -29.49 -26.37 -5.96
CA LEU A 28 -29.99 -27.16 -4.84
C LEU A 28 -29.05 -28.32 -4.52
N ILE A 29 -28.99 -28.68 -3.23
CA ILE A 29 -28.17 -29.77 -2.71
C ILE A 29 -28.58 -31.08 -3.40
N ASN A 30 -27.64 -31.70 -4.12
CA ASN A 30 -27.81 -33.07 -4.60
C ASN A 30 -27.05 -34.00 -3.65
N LEU A 31 -27.76 -34.62 -2.71
CA LEU A 31 -27.23 -35.41 -1.58
C LEU A 31 -26.37 -36.64 -1.98
N GLN A 32 -26.19 -36.92 -3.28
CA GLN A 32 -25.48 -38.10 -3.77
C GLN A 32 -23.98 -37.89 -4.08
N GLY A 33 -23.41 -36.70 -3.89
CA GLY A 33 -22.03 -36.34 -4.31
C GLY A 33 -21.02 -35.98 -3.21
N ASP A 34 -21.35 -36.21 -1.94
CA ASP A 34 -20.77 -35.54 -0.75
C ASP A 34 -19.28 -35.79 -0.42
N ARG A 35 -18.50 -36.50 -1.24
CA ARG A 35 -17.07 -36.74 -0.96
C ARG A 35 -16.13 -35.63 -1.48
N ASN A 36 -16.61 -34.79 -2.39
CA ASN A 36 -15.79 -33.79 -3.09
C ASN A 36 -16.20 -32.33 -2.80
N SER A 37 -16.95 -32.07 -1.72
CA SER A 37 -17.42 -30.73 -1.39
C SER A 37 -16.67 -30.12 -0.20
N ILE A 38 -16.55 -28.80 -0.21
CA ILE A 38 -16.01 -28.00 0.90
C ILE A 38 -17.11 -27.10 1.43
N CYS A 39 -17.33 -27.12 2.74
CA CYS A 39 -18.33 -26.30 3.42
C CYS A 39 -17.74 -24.95 3.85
N PHE A 40 -18.45 -23.88 3.50
CA PHE A 40 -18.18 -22.50 3.91
C PHE A 40 -19.36 -21.99 4.74
N PRO A 41 -19.18 -21.76 6.06
CA PRO A 41 -20.18 -21.08 6.85
C PRO A 41 -20.16 -19.59 6.48
N LEU A 42 -21.24 -19.09 5.88
CA LEU A 42 -21.40 -17.68 5.49
C LEU A 42 -22.53 -16.99 6.25
N SER A 43 -22.38 -15.69 6.48
CA SER A 43 -23.46 -14.81 6.92
C SER A 43 -24.52 -14.65 5.82
N MET A 44 -25.69 -14.14 6.20
CA MET A 44 -26.81 -13.90 5.30
C MET A 44 -27.26 -12.44 5.42
N GLN A 45 -27.48 -11.81 4.27
CA GLN A 45 -28.16 -10.53 4.18
C GLN A 45 -29.38 -10.73 3.28
N LYS A 46 -30.59 -10.70 3.87
CA LYS A 46 -31.82 -11.19 3.22
C LYS A 46 -31.60 -12.62 2.71
N ASP A 47 -31.82 -12.88 1.41
CA ASP A 47 -31.67 -14.19 0.78
C ASP A 47 -30.30 -14.39 0.10
N ASN A 48 -29.35 -13.47 0.30
CA ASN A 48 -28.01 -13.52 -0.30
C ASN A 48 -26.93 -13.88 0.74
N ALA A 49 -26.11 -14.88 0.44
CA ALA A 49 -25.02 -15.32 1.29
C ALA A 49 -23.75 -14.51 1.05
N GLY A 50 -23.00 -14.23 2.11
CA GLY A 50 -21.76 -13.45 2.06
C GLY A 50 -21.17 -13.15 3.44
N PRO A 51 -20.23 -12.21 3.56
CA PRO A 51 -19.65 -11.45 2.46
C PRO A 51 -18.73 -12.31 1.59
N VAL A 52 -18.58 -11.89 0.33
CA VAL A 52 -17.65 -12.50 -0.65
C VAL A 52 -16.62 -11.43 -1.01
N ILE A 53 -15.37 -11.63 -0.62
CA ILE A 53 -14.32 -10.63 -0.79
C ILE A 53 -13.33 -11.08 -1.88
N GLY A 54 -13.19 -10.25 -2.91
CA GLY A 54 -12.17 -10.43 -3.93
C GLY A 54 -10.88 -9.73 -3.53
N ILE A 55 -9.77 -10.45 -3.43
CA ILE A 55 -8.44 -9.88 -3.23
C ILE A 55 -7.72 -9.86 -4.58
N MET A 56 -7.70 -8.71 -5.22
CA MET A 56 -7.10 -8.57 -6.55
C MET A 56 -5.58 -8.39 -6.43
N THR A 57 -4.83 -9.19 -7.17
CA THR A 57 -3.36 -9.14 -7.21
C THR A 57 -2.83 -9.22 -8.66
N GLY A 58 -1.51 -9.27 -8.81
CA GLY A 58 -0.82 -9.42 -10.08
C GLY A 58 -0.43 -10.87 -10.41
N LYS A 59 -0.17 -11.14 -11.70
CA LYS A 59 0.50 -12.38 -12.12
C LYS A 59 1.97 -12.38 -11.67
N GLY A 60 2.40 -13.51 -11.11
CA GLY A 60 3.78 -13.79 -10.73
C GLY A 60 4.60 -14.39 -11.87
N LYS A 61 5.69 -15.08 -11.54
CA LYS A 61 6.45 -15.87 -12.53
C LYS A 61 5.71 -17.19 -12.79
N GLY A 62 5.53 -17.55 -14.06
CA GLY A 62 4.78 -18.75 -14.44
C GLY A 62 3.27 -18.61 -14.13
N GLN A 63 2.65 -19.66 -13.62
CA GLN A 63 1.23 -19.67 -13.23
C GLN A 63 0.97 -19.19 -11.79
N SER A 64 1.97 -18.62 -11.09
CA SER A 64 1.81 -18.16 -9.71
C SER A 64 1.13 -16.79 -9.63
N ILE A 65 0.53 -16.49 -8.49
CA ILE A 65 0.14 -15.12 -8.11
C ILE A 65 1.34 -14.37 -7.52
N ALA A 66 1.39 -13.06 -7.71
CA ALA A 66 2.36 -12.16 -7.09
C ALA A 66 1.79 -11.54 -5.80
N GLY A 67 2.63 -10.86 -5.03
CA GLY A 67 2.21 -10.08 -3.86
C GLY A 67 2.50 -10.76 -2.53
N ASN A 68 1.79 -10.34 -1.49
CA ASN A 68 2.03 -10.77 -0.11
C ASN A 68 1.18 -12.01 0.23
N GLY A 69 1.74 -13.19 -0.04
CA GLY A 69 1.07 -14.47 0.20
C GLY A 69 0.71 -14.74 1.66
N SER A 70 1.52 -14.27 2.63
CA SER A 70 1.19 -14.42 4.06
C SER A 70 0.00 -13.56 4.46
N LEU A 71 -0.05 -12.30 4.00
CA LEU A 71 -1.23 -11.44 4.20
C LEU A 71 -2.49 -12.06 3.60
N PHE A 72 -2.40 -12.60 2.38
CA PHE A 72 -3.56 -13.24 1.76
C PHE A 72 -4.05 -14.44 2.58
N ARG A 73 -3.16 -15.33 3.03
CA ARG A 73 -3.53 -16.45 3.91
C ARG A 73 -4.18 -15.98 5.20
N ALA A 74 -3.62 -14.96 5.84
CA ALA A 74 -4.12 -14.41 7.10
C ALA A 74 -5.52 -13.79 6.93
N LEU A 75 -5.73 -12.99 5.88
CA LEU A 75 -7.04 -12.43 5.55
C LEU A 75 -8.06 -13.53 5.27
N GLN A 76 -7.76 -14.51 4.42
CA GLN A 76 -8.71 -15.58 4.11
C GLN A 76 -9.08 -16.40 5.35
N LYS A 77 -8.12 -16.66 6.25
CA LYS A 77 -8.38 -17.32 7.53
C LYS A 77 -9.30 -16.48 8.42
N ASN A 78 -9.02 -15.18 8.58
CA ASN A 78 -9.82 -14.30 9.45
C ASN A 78 -11.24 -14.08 8.90
N ILE A 79 -11.37 -13.87 7.59
CA ILE A 79 -12.65 -13.75 6.88
C ILE A 79 -13.49 -15.02 7.07
N LEU A 80 -12.88 -16.21 6.90
CA LEU A 80 -13.58 -17.49 7.10
C LEU A 80 -14.05 -17.68 8.55
N GLN A 81 -13.21 -17.31 9.53
CA GLN A 81 -13.57 -17.38 10.96
C GLN A 81 -14.74 -16.45 11.32
N LYS A 82 -14.95 -15.38 10.56
CA LYS A 82 -16.05 -14.41 10.75
C LYS A 82 -17.26 -14.70 9.85
N ASN A 83 -17.37 -15.91 9.29
CA ASN A 83 -18.43 -16.33 8.39
C ASN A 83 -18.49 -15.54 7.07
N GLY A 84 -17.34 -15.25 6.47
CA GLY A 84 -17.23 -14.76 5.10
C GLY A 84 -16.41 -15.72 4.23
N VAL A 85 -16.36 -15.45 2.93
CA VAL A 85 -15.44 -16.13 2.01
C VAL A 85 -14.65 -15.11 1.21
N SER A 86 -13.44 -15.48 0.84
CA SER A 86 -12.60 -14.65 -0.01
C SER A 86 -11.80 -15.49 -0.99
N TYR A 87 -11.34 -14.87 -2.05
CA TYR A 87 -10.48 -15.49 -3.04
C TYR A 87 -9.48 -14.48 -3.59
N VAL A 88 -8.31 -14.98 -3.99
CA VAL A 88 -7.27 -14.19 -4.65
C VAL A 88 -7.38 -14.39 -6.17
N PHE A 89 -7.34 -13.32 -6.92
CA PHE A 89 -7.46 -13.36 -8.39
C PHE A 89 -6.63 -12.27 -9.05
N THR A 90 -6.39 -12.39 -10.35
CA THR A 90 -5.77 -11.36 -11.19
C THR A 90 -6.82 -10.73 -12.11
N ALA A 91 -6.53 -9.55 -12.65
CA ALA A 91 -7.47 -8.85 -13.53
C ALA A 91 -7.91 -9.70 -14.75
N ASP A 92 -7.03 -10.57 -15.24
CA ASP A 92 -7.32 -11.49 -16.36
C ASP A 92 -8.25 -12.66 -15.99
N ASP A 93 -8.51 -12.89 -14.71
CA ASP A 93 -9.36 -13.99 -14.25
C ASP A 93 -10.86 -13.63 -14.18
N LEU A 94 -11.18 -12.34 -14.37
CA LEU A 94 -12.54 -11.81 -14.36
C LEU A 94 -13.29 -12.19 -15.65
N ASN A 95 -14.50 -12.69 -15.48
CA ASN A 95 -15.45 -12.98 -16.55
C ASN A 95 -16.73 -12.18 -16.30
N GLU A 96 -17.69 -12.28 -17.21
CA GLU A 96 -18.96 -11.53 -17.16
C GLU A 96 -19.75 -11.75 -15.86
N ASP A 97 -19.84 -12.99 -15.38
CA ASP A 97 -20.69 -13.38 -14.24
C ASP A 97 -19.90 -13.99 -13.06
N SER A 98 -18.59 -14.11 -13.20
CA SER A 98 -17.77 -14.94 -12.31
C SER A 98 -16.29 -14.61 -12.37
N VAL A 99 -15.56 -15.01 -11.34
CA VAL A 99 -14.11 -14.80 -11.23
C VAL A 99 -13.41 -16.13 -11.05
N ASN A 100 -12.43 -16.47 -11.89
CA ASN A 100 -11.52 -17.56 -11.58
C ASN A 100 -10.56 -17.09 -10.47
N GLY A 101 -10.35 -17.89 -9.45
CA GLY A 101 -9.53 -17.44 -8.32
C GLY A 101 -8.99 -18.59 -7.50
N TYR A 102 -8.29 -18.22 -6.45
CA TYR A 102 -7.66 -19.14 -5.51
C TYR A 102 -8.20 -18.91 -4.11
N ILE A 103 -8.78 -19.94 -3.51
CA ILE A 103 -9.22 -19.94 -2.12
C ILE A 103 -8.18 -20.72 -1.31
N TYR A 104 -7.77 -20.17 -0.19
CA TYR A 104 -6.86 -20.83 0.75
C TYR A 104 -7.65 -21.63 1.78
N MET A 105 -7.34 -22.91 1.92
CA MET A 105 -7.93 -23.84 2.88
C MET A 105 -7.04 -23.96 4.12
N PRO A 106 -7.36 -23.31 5.25
CA PRO A 106 -6.48 -23.29 6.41
C PRO A 106 -6.27 -24.67 7.04
N GLN A 107 -7.28 -25.54 7.01
CA GLN A 107 -7.20 -26.89 7.58
C GLN A 107 -6.26 -27.82 6.81
N GLN A 108 -6.04 -27.56 5.52
CA GLN A 108 -5.22 -28.41 4.64
C GLN A 108 -3.91 -27.74 4.23
N ASP A 109 -3.70 -26.48 4.63
CA ASP A 109 -2.62 -25.60 4.16
C ASP A 109 -2.45 -25.62 2.62
N LYS A 110 -3.57 -25.53 1.90
CA LYS A 110 -3.60 -25.65 0.43
C LYS A 110 -4.40 -24.56 -0.23
N TRP A 111 -3.95 -24.18 -1.42
CA TRP A 111 -4.70 -23.31 -2.31
C TRP A 111 -5.49 -24.16 -3.29
N ILE A 112 -6.78 -23.85 -3.44
CA ILE A 112 -7.67 -24.49 -4.41
C ILE A 112 -8.06 -23.47 -5.48
N LYS A 113 -8.00 -23.89 -6.75
CA LYS A 113 -8.51 -23.09 -7.85
C LYS A 113 -10.03 -23.22 -7.89
N ALA A 114 -10.74 -22.10 -7.86
CA ALA A 114 -12.19 -22.07 -7.80
C ALA A 114 -12.77 -21.14 -8.88
N LYS A 115 -13.96 -21.48 -9.38
CA LYS A 115 -14.84 -20.53 -10.09
C LYS A 115 -15.70 -19.85 -9.02
N CYS A 116 -15.47 -18.58 -8.79
CA CYS A 116 -16.08 -17.80 -7.73
C CYS A 116 -17.19 -16.90 -8.29
N PRO A 117 -18.24 -16.59 -7.51
CA PRO A 117 -19.22 -15.55 -7.87
C PRO A 117 -18.53 -14.18 -7.94
N LEU A 118 -19.24 -13.15 -8.43
CA LEU A 118 -18.73 -11.79 -8.32
C LEU A 118 -18.67 -11.37 -6.84
N PRO A 119 -17.62 -10.64 -6.42
CA PRO A 119 -17.43 -10.30 -5.03
C PRO A 119 -18.32 -9.13 -4.63
N HIS A 120 -18.68 -9.07 -3.35
CA HIS A 120 -19.33 -7.92 -2.73
C HIS A 120 -18.36 -6.73 -2.56
N LEU A 121 -17.05 -6.99 -2.54
CA LEU A 121 -16.01 -5.98 -2.39
C LEU A 121 -14.72 -6.48 -3.05
N VAL A 122 -14.00 -5.59 -3.72
CA VAL A 122 -12.65 -5.86 -4.23
C VAL A 122 -11.62 -5.03 -3.46
N TYR A 123 -10.68 -5.73 -2.82
CA TYR A 123 -9.46 -5.15 -2.26
C TYR A 123 -8.36 -5.17 -3.32
N ASN A 124 -7.96 -4.00 -3.82
CA ASN A 124 -6.86 -3.90 -4.77
C ASN A 124 -5.51 -4.00 -4.05
N ARG A 125 -4.87 -5.16 -4.15
CA ARG A 125 -3.50 -5.42 -3.66
C ARG A 125 -2.52 -5.75 -4.78
N VAL A 126 -2.73 -5.25 -5.99
CA VAL A 126 -1.77 -5.41 -7.10
C VAL A 126 -0.38 -4.90 -6.68
N PRO A 127 0.68 -5.72 -6.74
CA PRO A 127 1.96 -5.42 -6.08
C PRO A 127 2.89 -4.50 -6.87
N PHE A 128 2.62 -4.25 -8.16
CA PHE A 128 3.50 -3.46 -9.02
C PHE A 128 2.71 -2.45 -9.86
N ARG A 129 3.18 -1.19 -9.89
CA ARG A 129 2.56 -0.09 -10.66
C ARG A 129 2.32 -0.45 -12.13
N ARG A 130 3.28 -1.10 -12.79
CA ARG A 130 3.17 -1.52 -14.20
C ARG A 130 1.96 -2.44 -14.49
N LEU A 131 1.51 -3.20 -13.49
CA LEU A 131 0.36 -4.10 -13.66
C LEU A 131 -0.96 -3.34 -13.62
N GLU A 132 -1.02 -2.24 -12.88
CA GLU A 132 -2.19 -1.36 -12.86
C GLU A 132 -2.32 -0.50 -14.13
N GLN A 133 -1.28 -0.44 -14.96
CA GLN A 133 -1.30 0.24 -16.26
C GLN A 133 -1.75 -0.66 -17.41
N THR A 134 -2.04 -1.93 -17.14
CA THR A 134 -2.45 -2.89 -18.17
C THR A 134 -3.90 -2.69 -18.57
N GLU A 135 -4.23 -3.01 -19.83
CA GLU A 135 -5.61 -2.97 -20.32
C GLU A 135 -6.55 -3.88 -19.50
N ALA A 136 -6.07 -5.07 -19.11
CA ALA A 136 -6.82 -5.99 -18.26
C ALA A 136 -7.22 -5.36 -16.92
N PHE A 137 -6.29 -4.65 -16.26
CA PHE A 137 -6.59 -3.96 -15.00
C PHE A 137 -7.62 -2.84 -15.20
N HIS A 138 -7.47 -2.01 -16.24
CA HIS A 138 -8.44 -0.94 -16.52
C HIS A 138 -9.82 -1.51 -16.83
N LYS A 139 -9.91 -2.58 -17.64
CA LYS A 139 -11.18 -3.29 -17.92
C LYS A 139 -11.82 -3.82 -16.65
N ALA A 140 -11.05 -4.49 -15.78
CA ALA A 140 -11.56 -5.01 -14.52
C ALA A 140 -12.05 -3.89 -13.58
N SER A 141 -11.29 -2.80 -13.46
CA SER A 141 -11.69 -1.64 -12.65
C SER A 141 -12.98 -0.98 -13.16
N SER A 142 -13.14 -0.83 -14.48
CA SER A 142 -14.37 -0.32 -15.08
C SER A 142 -15.54 -1.27 -14.86
N PHE A 143 -15.34 -2.57 -15.04
CA PHE A 143 -16.35 -3.60 -14.78
C PHE A 143 -16.88 -3.52 -13.35
N PHE A 144 -16.01 -3.45 -12.34
CA PHE A 144 -16.44 -3.37 -10.94
C PHE A 144 -17.23 -2.08 -10.66
N LYS A 145 -16.82 -0.96 -11.27
CA LYS A 145 -17.55 0.31 -11.17
C LYS A 145 -18.94 0.21 -11.80
N GLU A 146 -19.06 -0.35 -13.00
CA GLU A 146 -20.33 -0.52 -13.71
C GLU A 146 -21.31 -1.44 -12.97
N HIS A 147 -20.78 -2.45 -12.26
CA HIS A 147 -21.57 -3.38 -11.45
C HIS A 147 -21.81 -2.88 -10.01
N ASN A 148 -21.42 -1.66 -9.67
CA ASN A 148 -21.50 -1.09 -8.32
C ASN A 148 -20.83 -1.96 -7.25
N ILE A 149 -19.75 -2.67 -7.62
CA ILE A 149 -18.93 -3.45 -6.69
C ILE A 149 -17.87 -2.49 -6.12
N PRO A 150 -17.89 -2.20 -4.80
CA PRO A 150 -16.89 -1.37 -4.17
C PRO A 150 -15.47 -1.89 -4.45
N PHE A 151 -14.59 -0.97 -4.84
CA PHE A 151 -13.21 -1.22 -5.20
C PHE A 151 -12.35 -0.16 -4.52
N PHE A 152 -11.50 -0.56 -3.57
CA PHE A 152 -10.73 0.40 -2.77
C PHE A 152 -9.22 0.19 -2.87
N ASN A 153 -8.47 1.25 -2.53
CA ASN A 153 -7.06 1.47 -2.86
C ASN A 153 -6.84 1.49 -4.40
N PRO A 154 -7.46 2.45 -5.12
CA PRO A 154 -7.65 2.38 -6.56
C PRO A 154 -6.36 2.25 -7.36
N GLY A 155 -5.24 2.78 -6.86
CA GLY A 155 -3.94 2.58 -7.50
C GLY A 155 -2.75 2.89 -6.60
N PHE A 156 -1.55 2.89 -7.18
CA PHE A 156 -0.36 3.49 -6.58
C PHE A 156 -0.47 5.02 -6.56
N LEU A 157 -0.05 5.62 -5.46
CA LEU A 157 0.05 7.07 -5.34
C LEU A 157 1.28 7.59 -6.09
N ASP A 158 1.11 8.62 -6.93
CA ASP A 158 2.25 9.37 -7.46
C ASP A 158 2.84 10.26 -6.36
N LYS A 159 4.16 10.12 -6.15
CA LYS A 159 4.88 10.81 -5.08
C LYS A 159 4.79 12.31 -5.20
N PHE A 160 4.94 12.85 -6.41
CA PHE A 160 4.92 14.28 -6.63
C PHE A 160 3.52 14.83 -6.44
N GLU A 161 2.51 14.18 -7.02
CA GLU A 161 1.12 14.59 -6.86
C GLU A 161 0.69 14.60 -5.39
N VAL A 162 1.09 13.58 -4.61
CA VAL A 162 0.83 13.55 -3.17
C VAL A 162 1.57 14.66 -2.44
N ILE A 163 2.86 14.89 -2.72
CA ILE A 163 3.61 15.97 -2.08
C ILE A 163 2.96 17.34 -2.36
N GLN A 164 2.59 17.63 -3.61
CA GLN A 164 1.91 18.88 -3.98
C GLN A 164 0.57 19.04 -3.24
N LEU A 165 -0.18 17.96 -3.14
CA LEU A 165 -1.44 17.91 -2.41
C LEU A 165 -1.23 18.18 -0.91
N LEU A 166 -0.18 17.61 -0.31
CA LEU A 166 0.13 17.80 1.10
C LEU A 166 0.67 19.22 1.39
N MET A 167 1.48 19.78 0.49
CA MET A 167 2.02 21.15 0.59
C MET A 167 0.94 22.23 0.48
N THR A 168 -0.22 21.91 -0.09
CA THR A 168 -1.37 22.83 -0.16
C THR A 168 -2.38 22.60 0.97
N HIS A 169 -2.16 21.59 1.82
CA HIS A 169 -3.07 21.27 2.92
C HIS A 169 -2.77 22.15 4.14
N PRO A 170 -3.77 22.83 4.75
CA PRO A 170 -3.56 23.80 5.83
C PRO A 170 -2.75 23.27 7.01
N THR A 171 -2.89 21.98 7.30
CA THR A 171 -2.23 21.31 8.42
C THR A 171 -0.99 20.50 8.02
N LEU A 172 -1.00 19.84 6.87
CA LEU A 172 0.05 18.87 6.55
C LEU A 172 1.26 19.54 5.89
N GLN A 173 1.09 20.72 5.30
CA GLN A 173 2.16 21.48 4.66
C GLN A 173 3.38 21.71 5.58
N GLU A 174 3.14 21.90 6.88
CA GLU A 174 4.19 22.13 7.89
C GLU A 174 5.11 20.92 8.09
N TYR A 175 4.65 19.73 7.71
CA TYR A 175 5.40 18.47 7.84
C TYR A 175 6.09 18.08 6.54
N ILE A 176 5.94 18.83 5.45
CA ILE A 176 6.54 18.48 4.16
C ILE A 176 7.79 19.32 3.93
N PRO A 177 8.96 18.69 3.72
CA PRO A 177 10.14 19.44 3.32
C PRO A 177 9.90 20.09 1.97
N GLU A 178 10.37 21.31 1.80
CA GLU A 178 10.28 22.00 0.52
C GLU A 178 10.82 21.11 -0.62
N THR A 179 10.03 21.02 -1.68
CA THR A 179 10.24 20.09 -2.78
C THR A 179 9.83 20.75 -4.09
N ILE A 180 10.68 20.62 -5.11
CA ILE A 180 10.39 21.04 -6.49
C ILE A 180 10.49 19.86 -7.44
N LEU A 181 9.77 19.92 -8.56
CA LEU A 181 10.03 19.06 -9.71
C LEU A 181 11.20 19.66 -10.49
N VAL A 182 12.20 18.85 -10.84
CA VAL A 182 13.34 19.31 -11.63
C VAL A 182 12.91 19.39 -13.10
N THR A 183 12.64 20.61 -13.58
CA THR A 183 12.25 20.83 -14.98
C THR A 183 13.35 21.47 -15.82
N CYS A 184 14.21 22.29 -15.20
CA CYS A 184 15.30 22.96 -15.88
C CYS A 184 16.51 23.23 -14.95
N GLN A 185 17.62 23.62 -15.57
CA GLN A 185 18.90 23.88 -14.90
C GLN A 185 18.77 24.95 -13.83
N LYS A 186 18.10 26.05 -14.18
CA LYS A 186 18.00 27.24 -13.34
C LYS A 186 17.28 26.93 -12.03
N GLU A 187 16.13 26.28 -12.09
CA GLU A 187 15.35 25.91 -10.90
C GLU A 187 16.15 25.03 -9.94
N LEU A 188 16.83 24.01 -10.46
CA LEU A 188 17.65 23.15 -9.61
C LEU A 188 18.84 23.91 -9.01
N LYS A 189 19.47 24.79 -9.79
CA LYS A 189 20.59 25.63 -9.34
C LYS A 189 20.17 26.57 -8.21
N ASP A 190 19.03 27.23 -8.35
CA ASP A 190 18.51 28.16 -7.34
C ASP A 190 18.11 27.39 -6.06
N PHE A 191 17.55 26.19 -6.22
CA PHE A 191 17.15 25.34 -5.10
C PHE A 191 18.34 24.79 -4.30
N ILE A 192 19.39 24.28 -4.97
CA ILE A 192 20.61 23.84 -4.26
C ILE A 192 21.33 25.01 -3.59
N ARG A 193 21.38 26.20 -4.21
CA ARG A 193 21.97 27.39 -3.59
C ARG A 193 21.22 27.84 -2.32
N THR A 194 19.92 27.63 -2.28
CA THR A 194 19.10 27.98 -1.12
C THR A 194 19.35 27.02 0.05
N TYR A 195 19.48 25.72 -0.22
CA TYR A 195 19.51 24.68 0.82
C TYR A 195 20.88 24.07 1.11
N ASN A 196 21.84 24.22 0.20
CA ASN A 196 23.16 23.59 0.15
C ASN A 196 23.17 22.05 0.13
N ASN A 197 22.13 21.39 0.66
CA ASN A 197 21.99 19.95 0.72
C ASN A 197 20.55 19.57 0.35
N ILE A 198 20.40 18.74 -0.67
CA ILE A 198 19.10 18.29 -1.17
C ILE A 198 19.13 16.80 -1.51
N TYR A 199 17.96 16.17 -1.50
CA TYR A 199 17.77 14.86 -2.06
C TYR A 199 17.16 14.96 -3.46
N LEU A 200 17.78 14.30 -4.43
CA LEU A 200 17.23 14.03 -5.74
C LEU A 200 16.54 12.67 -5.71
N LYS A 201 15.22 12.63 -5.96
CA LYS A 201 14.39 11.44 -5.86
C LYS A 201 13.58 11.23 -7.15
N PRO A 202 13.62 10.07 -7.82
CA PRO A 202 12.72 9.81 -8.94
C PRO A 202 11.26 9.72 -8.44
N SER A 203 10.33 10.35 -9.16
CA SER A 203 8.91 10.38 -8.77
C SER A 203 8.28 8.98 -8.73
N ASN A 204 8.71 8.09 -9.63
CA ASN A 204 8.24 6.71 -9.76
C ASN A 204 9.21 5.66 -9.19
N GLY A 205 10.21 6.08 -8.40
CA GLY A 205 11.17 5.18 -7.77
C GLY A 205 10.56 4.34 -6.65
N SER A 206 11.19 3.20 -6.36
CA SER A 206 10.86 2.37 -5.20
C SER A 206 12.13 1.88 -4.52
N LYS A 207 12.02 1.53 -3.23
CA LYS A 207 13.10 0.92 -2.42
C LYS A 207 14.38 1.76 -2.36
N GLY A 208 14.26 3.10 -2.36
CA GLY A 208 15.41 4.00 -2.33
C GLY A 208 16.28 4.04 -3.60
N LYS A 209 15.96 3.26 -4.64
CA LYS A 209 16.74 3.23 -5.88
C LYS A 209 16.67 4.56 -6.62
N GLY A 210 17.83 5.08 -6.99
CA GLY A 210 17.98 6.36 -7.68
C GLY A 210 17.77 7.58 -6.78
N ILE A 211 17.72 7.40 -5.45
CA ILE A 211 17.81 8.53 -4.53
C ILE A 211 19.27 8.92 -4.40
N TYR A 212 19.54 10.21 -4.58
CA TYR A 212 20.87 10.78 -4.39
C TYR A 212 20.81 11.96 -3.43
N HIS A 213 21.86 12.14 -2.64
CA HIS A 213 22.10 13.34 -1.86
C HIS A 213 23.05 14.26 -2.64
N LEU A 214 22.56 15.41 -3.09
CA LEU A 214 23.34 16.43 -3.76
C LEU A 214 23.72 17.50 -2.73
N SER A 215 25.02 17.76 -2.59
CA SER A 215 25.57 18.73 -1.65
C SER A 215 26.47 19.72 -2.39
N GLN A 216 26.26 21.01 -2.09
CA GLN A 216 27.13 22.10 -2.49
C GLN A 216 27.95 22.54 -1.28
N LEU A 217 29.26 22.30 -1.34
CA LEU A 217 30.22 22.69 -0.31
C LEU A 217 30.81 24.07 -0.65
N GLU A 218 31.62 24.62 0.25
CA GLU A 218 32.33 25.88 0.01
C GLU A 218 33.14 25.83 -1.30
N MET A 219 33.17 26.95 -2.04
CA MET A 219 33.78 27.11 -3.37
C MET A 219 33.05 26.42 -4.54
N GLU A 220 31.71 26.47 -4.57
CA GLU A 220 30.84 25.98 -5.66
C GLU A 220 30.89 24.47 -5.97
N LYS A 221 31.80 23.72 -5.33
CA LYS A 221 31.97 22.28 -5.52
C LYS A 221 30.67 21.51 -5.27
N ILE A 222 30.29 20.70 -6.25
CA ILE A 222 29.13 19.82 -6.17
C ILE A 222 29.56 18.39 -5.88
N THR A 223 28.88 17.74 -4.95
CA THR A 223 29.04 16.32 -4.65
C THR A 223 27.69 15.63 -4.69
N LEU A 224 27.66 14.41 -5.24
CA LEU A 224 26.46 13.58 -5.34
C LEU A 224 26.75 12.22 -4.73
N TYR A 225 26.01 11.86 -3.69
CA TYR A 225 26.13 10.58 -3.00
C TYR A 225 24.88 9.74 -3.26
N GLY A 226 25.06 8.56 -3.85
CA GLY A 226 24.04 7.52 -3.94
C GLY A 226 24.26 6.44 -2.88
N LEU A 227 23.55 5.32 -3.02
CA LEU A 227 23.70 4.16 -2.13
C LEU A 227 25.06 3.46 -2.27
N GLN A 228 25.63 3.44 -3.48
CA GLN A 228 26.89 2.72 -3.78
C GLN A 228 27.89 3.59 -4.55
N ASP A 229 27.48 4.81 -4.91
CA ASP A 229 28.22 5.66 -5.82
C ASP A 229 28.45 7.03 -5.18
N SER A 230 29.61 7.62 -5.44
CA SER A 230 29.90 9.01 -5.08
C SER A 230 30.56 9.71 -6.24
N TYR A 231 30.07 10.90 -6.58
CA TYR A 231 30.58 11.71 -7.69
C TYR A 231 30.85 13.14 -7.20
N SER A 232 31.78 13.84 -7.85
CA SER A 232 32.06 15.24 -7.56
C SER A 232 32.42 16.04 -8.81
N TRP A 233 32.02 17.30 -8.83
CA TRP A 233 32.30 18.26 -9.88
C TRP A 233 32.82 19.57 -9.29
N ALA A 234 33.58 20.33 -10.09
CA ALA A 234 34.11 21.63 -9.67
C ALA A 234 33.00 22.65 -9.41
N ASP A 235 31.91 22.58 -10.19
CA ASP A 235 30.79 23.51 -10.15
C ASP A 235 29.47 22.82 -10.54
N PHE A 236 28.38 23.58 -10.46
CA PHE A 236 27.04 23.12 -10.80
C PHE A 236 26.84 22.89 -12.30
N GLU A 237 27.46 23.71 -13.14
CA GLU A 237 27.44 23.61 -14.60
C GLU A 237 27.99 22.25 -15.07
N SER A 238 29.12 21.84 -14.51
CA SER A 238 29.77 20.56 -14.80
C SER A 238 28.92 19.37 -14.37
N PHE A 239 28.30 19.46 -13.19
CA PHE A 239 27.31 18.48 -12.73
C PHE A 239 26.12 18.40 -13.70
N TRP A 240 25.54 19.55 -14.05
CA TRP A 240 24.36 19.62 -14.91
C TRP A 240 24.62 19.09 -16.32
N ASN A 241 25.78 19.35 -16.90
CA ASN A 241 26.14 18.84 -18.22
C ASN A 241 26.15 17.30 -18.27
N GLN A 242 26.42 16.63 -17.15
CA GLN A 242 26.43 15.16 -17.06
C GLN A 242 25.09 14.59 -16.58
N TRP A 243 24.43 15.25 -15.64
CA TRP A 243 23.23 14.72 -14.96
C TRP A 243 21.92 15.34 -15.42
N GLY A 244 21.92 16.53 -16.01
CA GLY A 244 20.71 17.28 -16.38
C GLY A 244 19.76 16.46 -17.27
N ASN A 245 20.30 15.78 -18.28
CA ASN A 245 19.51 14.89 -19.14
C ASN A 245 18.87 13.73 -18.37
N ILE A 246 19.56 13.17 -17.37
CA ILE A 246 19.02 12.09 -16.54
C ILE A 246 17.89 12.62 -15.65
N LEU A 247 18.07 13.81 -15.09
CA LEU A 247 17.12 14.45 -14.17
C LEU A 247 15.88 15.01 -14.88
N ILE A 248 15.96 15.32 -16.18
CA ILE A 248 14.82 15.81 -16.97
C ILE A 248 14.13 14.67 -17.72
N SER A 249 14.87 13.70 -18.25
CA SER A 249 14.28 12.57 -19.00
C SER A 249 13.41 11.67 -18.14
N LYS A 250 13.60 11.69 -16.82
CA LYS A 250 12.74 11.05 -15.83
C LYS A 250 12.29 12.12 -14.84
N PRO A 251 11.03 12.15 -14.43
CA PRO A 251 10.56 13.10 -13.42
C PRO A 251 11.33 12.89 -12.10
N TYR A 252 12.26 13.80 -11.80
CA TYR A 252 13.02 13.84 -10.54
C TYR A 252 12.52 14.98 -9.67
N LEU A 253 12.43 14.71 -8.37
CA LEU A 253 12.12 15.68 -7.34
C LEU A 253 13.42 16.11 -6.66
N ALA A 254 13.59 17.41 -6.47
CA ALA A 254 14.60 17.97 -5.58
C ALA A 254 13.91 18.37 -4.28
N GLN A 255 14.33 17.77 -3.17
CA GLN A 255 13.74 17.99 -1.85
C GLN A 255 14.82 18.46 -0.89
N LYS A 256 14.53 19.47 -0.07
CA LYS A 256 15.42 19.92 1.01
C LYS A 256 15.90 18.74 1.85
N ALA A 257 17.21 18.62 2.07
CA ALA A 257 17.74 17.58 2.94
C ALA A 257 17.28 17.81 4.38
N ILE A 258 16.97 16.71 5.06
CA ILE A 258 16.53 16.70 6.46
C ILE A 258 17.64 16.13 7.31
N ASN A 259 17.97 16.85 8.39
CA ASN A 259 18.83 16.35 9.46
C ASN A 259 17.95 15.60 10.47
N PRO A 260 17.97 14.26 10.47
CA PRO A 260 17.04 13.46 11.25
C PRO A 260 17.47 13.42 12.72
N ALA A 261 16.49 13.40 13.62
CA ALA A 261 16.70 13.09 15.02
C ALA A 261 17.31 11.69 15.17
N ARG A 262 18.12 11.53 16.21
CA ARG A 262 18.87 10.30 16.48
C ARG A 262 18.60 9.82 17.89
N ILE A 263 18.48 8.51 18.03
CA ILE A 263 18.46 7.80 19.30
C ILE A 263 19.72 6.95 19.32
N GLU A 264 20.55 7.15 20.35
CA GLU A 264 21.86 6.48 20.45
C GLU A 264 22.73 6.68 19.20
N GLY A 265 22.70 7.89 18.62
CA GLY A 265 23.46 8.25 17.42
C GLY A 265 22.86 7.72 16.09
N LYS A 266 21.82 6.90 16.13
CA LYS A 266 21.19 6.29 14.96
C LYS A 266 19.88 7.00 14.61
N ARG A 267 19.67 7.26 13.32
CA ARG A 267 18.40 7.82 12.82
C ARG A 267 17.26 6.87 13.14
N PHE A 268 16.10 7.41 13.48
CA PHE A 268 14.87 6.63 13.59
C PHE A 268 13.73 7.29 12.80
N ASP A 269 12.93 6.47 12.13
CA ASP A 269 11.75 6.90 11.37
C ASP A 269 10.50 6.18 11.90
N PHE A 270 9.37 6.90 11.91
CA PHE A 270 8.05 6.34 12.16
C PHE A 270 7.50 5.71 10.87
N ARG A 271 7.10 4.45 10.96
CA ARG A 271 6.31 3.78 9.93
C ARG A 271 4.91 3.57 10.46
N ILE A 272 3.99 4.41 10.02
CA ILE A 272 2.63 4.48 10.54
C ILE A 272 1.73 3.69 9.59
N LEU A 273 1.04 2.67 10.08
CA LEU A 273 -0.03 1.97 9.37
C LEU A 273 -1.36 2.60 9.75
N ALA A 274 -2.18 2.97 8.77
CA ALA A 274 -3.49 3.54 9.00
C ALA A 274 -4.56 2.84 8.16
N HIS A 275 -5.76 2.73 8.72
CA HIS A 275 -6.93 2.18 8.07
C HIS A 275 -8.13 3.10 8.23
N PHE A 276 -9.07 2.99 7.31
CA PHE A 276 -10.40 3.53 7.52
C PHE A 276 -11.17 2.63 8.49
N SER A 277 -11.65 3.24 9.56
CA SER A 277 -12.27 2.57 10.69
C SER A 277 -13.35 3.46 11.28
N GLU A 278 -14.59 2.96 11.36
CA GLU A 278 -15.70 3.68 12.02
C GLU A 278 -15.93 5.10 11.49
N GLY A 279 -15.87 5.28 10.16
CA GLY A 279 -16.12 6.57 9.53
C GLY A 279 -14.93 7.53 9.53
N LYS A 280 -13.75 7.12 10.01
CA LYS A 280 -12.54 7.96 10.05
C LYS A 280 -11.27 7.16 9.79
N TYR A 281 -10.21 7.85 9.37
CA TYR A 281 -8.88 7.24 9.28
C TYR A 281 -8.21 7.21 10.66
N SER A 282 -7.77 6.03 11.07
CA SER A 282 -7.17 5.79 12.39
C SER A 282 -5.87 4.99 12.26
N VAL A 283 -4.98 5.21 13.22
CA VAL A 283 -3.70 4.50 13.31
C VAL A 283 -3.94 3.07 13.78
N THR A 284 -3.44 2.11 13.02
CA THR A 284 -3.51 0.69 13.34
C THR A 284 -2.27 0.24 14.08
N GLY A 285 -1.09 0.60 13.59
CA GLY A 285 0.19 0.25 14.20
C GLY A 285 1.28 1.25 13.84
N ILE A 286 2.32 1.29 14.67
CA ILE A 286 3.47 2.17 14.51
C ILE A 286 4.70 1.30 14.66
N GLY A 287 5.47 1.14 13.58
CA GLY A 287 6.80 0.53 13.63
C GLY A 287 7.87 1.62 13.67
N ILE A 288 9.00 1.33 14.31
CA ILE A 288 10.18 2.21 14.26
C ILE A 288 11.26 1.55 13.43
N ARG A 289 11.72 2.28 12.40
CA ARG A 289 12.89 1.90 11.61
C ARG A 289 14.09 2.69 12.09
N GLN A 290 15.00 2.08 12.83
CA GLN A 290 16.26 2.68 13.20
C GLN A 290 17.33 2.31 12.16
N SER A 291 18.14 3.25 11.64
CA SER A 291 19.26 2.89 10.74
C SER A 291 20.38 2.18 11.52
N GLN A 292 21.13 1.26 10.89
CA GLN A 292 22.33 0.68 11.50
C GLN A 292 23.54 1.62 11.45
N GLU A 293 23.68 2.38 10.35
CA GLU A 293 24.73 3.39 10.14
C GLU A 293 24.14 4.73 9.64
N GLN A 294 24.98 5.77 9.46
CA GLN A 294 24.61 7.13 9.03
C GLN A 294 24.14 7.22 7.55
N GLU A 295 23.43 6.21 7.07
CA GLU A 295 23.06 6.09 5.66
C GLU A 295 21.88 6.98 5.24
N ILE A 296 21.89 7.33 3.96
CA ILE A 296 20.87 8.10 3.24
C ILE A 296 19.48 7.44 3.33
N THR A 297 19.39 6.13 3.59
CA THR A 297 18.11 5.41 3.66
C THR A 297 18.02 4.47 4.87
N THR A 298 16.83 4.37 5.47
CA THR A 298 16.47 3.43 6.56
C THR A 298 15.86 2.13 6.02
N HIS A 299 16.11 1.79 4.75
CA HIS A 299 15.52 0.59 4.14
C HIS A 299 16.13 -0.68 4.77
N ILE A 300 15.27 -1.47 5.41
CA ILE A 300 15.62 -2.67 6.20
C ILE A 300 16.47 -3.74 5.47
N PRO A 301 16.50 -3.89 4.13
CA PRO A 301 17.45 -4.83 3.52
C PRO A 301 18.93 -4.52 3.83
N ASN A 302 19.24 -3.33 4.35
CA ASN A 302 20.60 -2.89 4.71
C ASN A 302 20.79 -2.63 6.23
N GLY A 303 20.02 -3.30 7.10
CA GLY A 303 20.39 -3.43 8.52
C GLY A 303 19.65 -2.52 9.51
N GLY A 304 18.45 -2.02 9.25
CA GLY A 304 17.76 -1.28 10.32
C GLY A 304 17.47 -2.15 11.57
N VAL A 305 17.63 -1.62 12.79
CA VAL A 305 17.16 -2.27 14.03
C VAL A 305 15.74 -1.83 14.33
N MET A 306 14.89 -2.76 14.73
CA MET A 306 13.52 -2.46 15.17
C MET A 306 13.52 -2.22 16.68
N ILE A 307 12.90 -1.12 17.08
CA ILE A 307 12.60 -0.86 18.49
C ILE A 307 11.08 -0.69 18.64
N PRO A 308 10.48 -1.19 19.73
CA PRO A 308 9.07 -0.91 20.01
C PRO A 308 8.82 0.59 20.08
N TYR A 309 7.70 1.06 19.51
CA TYR A 309 7.33 2.47 19.59
C TYR A 309 7.22 2.94 21.04
N GLU A 310 6.81 2.06 21.95
CA GLU A 310 6.74 2.30 23.39
C GLU A 310 8.07 2.81 23.98
N GLY A 311 9.21 2.40 23.42
CA GLY A 311 10.54 2.84 23.87
C GLY A 311 10.86 4.30 23.52
N VAL A 312 10.12 4.89 22.58
CA VAL A 312 10.34 6.28 22.09
C VAL A 312 9.08 7.13 22.17
N ARG A 313 8.00 6.60 22.78
CA ARG A 313 6.67 7.21 22.75
C ARG A 313 6.64 8.49 23.58
N THR A 314 6.07 9.54 23.00
CA THR A 314 5.76 10.81 23.68
C THR A 314 4.35 11.26 23.31
N LYS A 315 3.79 12.20 24.08
CA LYS A 315 2.46 12.76 23.77
C LYS A 315 2.48 13.53 22.44
N GLU A 316 3.61 14.17 22.14
CA GLU A 316 3.84 14.92 20.92
C GLU A 316 3.91 14.00 19.71
N HIS A 317 4.61 12.85 19.82
CA HIS A 317 4.65 11.83 18.78
C HIS A 317 3.24 11.30 18.49
N ASP A 318 2.48 10.93 19.52
CA ASP A 318 1.11 10.44 19.38
C ASP A 318 0.22 11.48 18.67
N ALA A 319 0.28 12.74 19.10
CA ALA A 319 -0.52 13.81 18.51
C ALA A 319 -0.20 14.03 17.03
N PHE A 320 1.08 14.05 16.66
CA PHE A 320 1.51 14.16 15.26
C PHE A 320 1.02 12.94 14.45
N ILE A 321 1.29 11.73 14.91
CA ILE A 321 1.01 10.48 14.18
C ILE A 321 -0.50 10.33 13.92
N HIS A 322 -1.33 10.56 14.93
CA HIS A 322 -2.78 10.50 14.77
C HIS A 322 -3.32 11.58 13.83
N LYS A 323 -2.80 12.81 13.92
CA LYS A 323 -3.19 13.91 13.03
C LYS A 323 -2.76 13.63 11.58
N ALA A 324 -1.52 13.18 11.39
CA ALA A 324 -0.96 12.86 10.08
C ALA A 324 -1.77 11.75 9.39
N ALA A 325 -2.08 10.66 10.10
CA ALA A 325 -2.97 9.61 9.60
C ALA A 325 -4.35 10.17 9.25
N ALA A 326 -5.04 10.81 10.19
CA ALA A 326 -6.41 11.29 9.95
C ALA A 326 -6.51 12.23 8.73
N GLU A 327 -5.64 13.22 8.64
CA GLU A 327 -5.68 14.23 7.57
C GLU A 327 -5.19 13.67 6.23
N ALA A 328 -4.16 12.81 6.22
CA ALA A 328 -3.70 12.15 5.00
C ALA A 328 -4.81 11.30 4.36
N GLY A 329 -5.52 10.50 5.16
CA GLY A 329 -6.61 9.69 4.62
C GLY A 329 -7.73 10.55 4.03
N LYS A 330 -8.15 11.62 4.73
CA LYS A 330 -9.20 12.53 4.26
C LYS A 330 -8.84 13.18 2.91
N ILE A 331 -7.61 13.67 2.78
CA ILE A 331 -7.19 14.36 1.56
C ILE A 331 -7.02 13.38 0.39
N LEU A 332 -6.52 12.17 0.65
CA LEU A 332 -6.46 11.10 -0.36
C LEU A 332 -7.85 10.70 -0.82
N GLU A 333 -8.79 10.48 0.09
CA GLU A 333 -10.18 10.14 -0.25
C GLU A 333 -10.82 11.19 -1.16
N LYS A 334 -10.68 12.46 -0.78
CA LYS A 334 -11.24 13.59 -1.51
C LYS A 334 -10.69 13.74 -2.94
N THR A 335 -9.43 13.39 -3.17
CA THR A 335 -8.71 13.78 -4.41
C THR A 335 -8.24 12.61 -5.27
N LYS A 336 -8.06 11.42 -4.68
CA LYS A 336 -7.48 10.24 -5.32
C LYS A 336 -8.38 9.00 -5.20
N GLY A 337 -9.52 9.09 -4.53
CA GLY A 337 -10.46 7.98 -4.28
C GLY A 337 -10.23 7.29 -2.94
N PHE A 338 -11.07 6.32 -2.59
CA PHE A 338 -11.07 5.73 -1.25
C PHE A 338 -9.87 4.80 -0.99
N TYR A 339 -9.03 5.15 -0.01
CA TYR A 339 -7.87 4.37 0.43
C TYR A 339 -8.10 3.80 1.83
N GLY A 340 -8.83 2.68 1.91
CA GLY A 340 -9.13 1.98 3.17
C GLY A 340 -7.90 1.51 3.96
N GLU A 341 -6.73 1.45 3.32
CA GLU A 341 -5.43 1.21 3.97
C GLU A 341 -4.34 2.04 3.30
N TYR A 342 -3.42 2.61 4.09
CA TYR A 342 -2.15 3.16 3.61
C TYR A 342 -1.14 3.23 4.75
N SER A 343 0.11 3.55 4.41
CA SER A 343 1.15 3.82 5.40
C SER A 343 1.81 5.16 5.16
N ILE A 344 2.24 5.80 6.25
CA ILE A 344 3.01 7.03 6.22
C ILE A 344 4.40 6.71 6.75
N ASP A 345 5.42 7.03 5.97
CA ASP A 345 6.80 7.06 6.43
C ASP A 345 7.11 8.50 6.87
N ALA A 346 7.42 8.68 8.15
CA ALA A 346 7.63 9.97 8.78
C ALA A 346 8.85 9.94 9.70
N GLY A 347 9.29 11.10 10.16
CA GLY A 347 10.42 11.22 11.07
C GLY A 347 10.37 12.52 11.87
N LEU A 348 11.40 12.71 12.67
CA LEU A 348 11.64 13.90 13.46
C LEU A 348 12.99 14.49 13.05
N THR A 349 13.11 15.81 12.98
CA THR A 349 14.40 16.47 12.76
C THR A 349 15.15 16.63 14.08
N GLU A 350 16.47 16.88 14.02
CA GLU A 350 17.28 17.22 15.22
C GLU A 350 16.75 18.45 15.98
N LYS A 351 15.96 19.30 15.29
CA LYS A 351 15.31 20.49 15.88
C LYS A 351 13.92 20.20 16.46
N GLY A 352 13.48 18.95 16.48
CA GLY A 352 12.17 18.54 16.99
C GLY A 352 11.00 18.83 16.04
N THR A 353 11.26 19.07 14.75
CA THR A 353 10.21 19.28 13.74
C THR A 353 9.82 17.94 13.11
N TYR A 354 8.52 17.65 13.00
CA TYR A 354 8.05 16.45 12.31
C TYR A 354 8.14 16.58 10.80
N VAL A 355 8.39 15.46 10.14
CA VAL A 355 8.49 15.38 8.69
C VAL A 355 7.73 14.15 8.17
N ILE A 356 6.92 14.32 7.14
CA ILE A 356 6.36 13.22 6.35
C ILE A 356 7.23 13.04 5.10
N TYR A 357 7.80 11.86 4.94
CA TYR A 357 8.67 11.52 3.81
C TYR A 357 7.90 10.93 2.64
N GLU A 358 6.93 10.06 2.91
CA GLU A 358 6.18 9.34 1.88
C GLU A 358 4.84 8.84 2.42
N ILE A 359 3.84 8.77 1.54
CA ILE A 359 2.59 8.06 1.80
C ILE A 359 2.43 6.97 0.75
N ASN A 360 2.21 5.74 1.20
CA ASN A 360 2.15 4.54 0.38
C ASN A 360 0.75 3.92 0.46
N SER A 361 0.02 3.87 -0.66
CA SER A 361 -1.33 3.27 -0.72
C SER A 361 -1.37 1.75 -0.58
N LYS A 362 -0.20 1.11 -0.62
CA LYS A 362 -0.05 -0.33 -0.68
C LYS A 362 1.06 -0.74 0.27
N PRO A 363 0.83 -0.69 1.61
CA PRO A 363 1.87 -0.93 2.59
C PRO A 363 2.50 -2.30 2.42
N MET A 364 3.84 -2.35 2.52
CA MET A 364 4.58 -3.61 2.65
C MET A 364 4.24 -4.28 3.99
N SER A 365 4.71 -5.51 4.22
CA SER A 365 4.59 -6.18 5.52
C SER A 365 5.28 -5.34 6.61
N PHE A 366 4.67 -5.33 7.79
CA PHE A 366 5.33 -4.95 9.03
C PHE A 366 6.01 -6.17 9.61
N ASP A 367 7.14 -5.93 10.25
CA ASP A 367 7.93 -7.00 10.88
C ASP A 367 7.39 -7.30 12.30
N GLU A 368 6.70 -6.31 12.90
CA GLU A 368 5.97 -6.44 14.14
C GLU A 368 4.69 -7.27 13.94
N ALA A 369 4.70 -8.53 14.41
CA ALA A 369 3.59 -9.46 14.23
C ALA A 369 2.24 -8.92 14.71
N TRP A 370 2.21 -8.22 15.85
CA TRP A 370 0.98 -7.63 16.40
C TRP A 370 0.37 -6.55 15.47
N ILE A 371 1.21 -5.84 14.68
CA ILE A 371 0.73 -4.88 13.69
C ILE A 371 0.05 -5.62 12.54
N GLU A 372 0.64 -6.71 12.04
CA GLU A 372 0.05 -7.50 10.96
C GLU A 372 -1.24 -8.22 11.40
N GLU A 373 -1.30 -8.70 12.66
CA GLU A 373 -2.54 -9.26 13.24
C GLU A 373 -3.65 -8.22 13.27
N LYS A 374 -3.37 -7.04 13.84
CA LYS A 374 -4.35 -5.94 13.92
C LYS A 374 -4.71 -5.39 12.54
N ARG A 375 -3.78 -5.35 11.59
CA ARG A 375 -4.03 -5.03 10.18
C ARG A 375 -5.07 -5.96 9.57
N VAL A 376 -4.92 -7.27 9.77
CA VAL A 376 -5.85 -8.29 9.27
C VAL A 376 -7.23 -8.13 9.90
N GLU A 377 -7.31 -7.83 11.19
CA GLU A 377 -8.57 -7.56 11.89
C GLU A 377 -9.29 -6.31 11.36
N GLU A 378 -8.58 -5.19 11.24
CA GLU A 378 -9.14 -3.93 10.74
C GLU A 378 -9.58 -4.04 9.28
N LEU A 379 -8.76 -4.66 8.42
CA LEU A 379 -9.13 -4.93 7.03
C LEU A 379 -10.36 -5.82 6.96
N THR A 380 -10.40 -6.92 7.72
CA THR A 380 -11.55 -7.82 7.70
C THR A 380 -12.82 -7.11 8.17
N ARG A 381 -12.74 -6.29 9.22
CA ARG A 381 -13.88 -5.48 9.67
C ARG A 381 -14.33 -4.48 8.61
N LEU A 382 -13.39 -3.76 8.00
CA LEU A 382 -13.67 -2.86 6.88
C LEU A 382 -14.35 -3.60 5.72
N PHE A 383 -13.89 -4.81 5.40
CA PHE A 383 -14.42 -5.60 4.30
C PHE A 383 -15.88 -5.96 4.50
N PHE A 384 -16.24 -6.38 5.71
CA PHE A 384 -17.59 -6.75 6.08
C PHE A 384 -18.52 -5.54 5.99
N ILE A 385 -18.13 -4.42 6.61
CA ILE A 385 -18.89 -3.15 6.56
C ILE A 385 -19.13 -2.71 5.12
N MET A 386 -18.09 -2.69 4.29
CA MET A 386 -18.21 -2.26 2.88
C MET A 386 -18.99 -3.24 2.02
N ALA A 387 -18.97 -4.53 2.36
CA ALA A 387 -19.77 -5.56 1.70
C ALA A 387 -21.24 -5.59 2.17
N GLY A 388 -21.59 -4.86 3.24
CA GLY A 388 -22.95 -4.79 3.79
C GLY A 388 -23.31 -5.91 4.77
N PHE A 389 -22.32 -6.61 5.34
CA PHE A 389 -22.48 -7.70 6.31
C PHE A 389 -21.85 -7.32 7.65
#